data_AF-F6M7E0-F1
#
_entry.id   AF-F6M7E0-F1
#
_cell.length_a   1.000
_cell.length_b   1.000
_cell.length_c   1.000
_cell.angle_alpha   90.00
_cell.angle_beta   90.00
_cell.angle_gamma   90.00
#
_symmetry.space_group_name_H-M   'P 1'
#
loop_
_entity.id
_entity.type
_entity.pdbx_description
1 polymer ?
#
loop_
_entity_poly.entity_id
_entity_poly.type
_entity_poly.pdbx_seq_one_letter_code
_entity_poly.pdbx_strand_id
1 'polypeptide(L)'
;CIFDRDSLPGGIVTDETLGFIQKSRRLLVVLSPNYVLQGTQALLELKAGLENMASRGNINVILVQYKAVKETKVKELKRAKTVLTVIKWKGEKSKYPQGR
;
A
#
# COMPACT_ATOMS: atom_id res chain seq x y z
N CYS A 1 -9.67 -7.56 -1.42
CA CYS A 1 -10.26 -6.23 -1.59
C CYS A 1 -9.42 -5.49 -2.64
N ILE A 2 -10.07 -4.95 -3.67
CA ILE A 2 -9.52 -3.88 -4.52
C ILE A 2 -10.27 -2.62 -4.11
N PHE A 3 -9.57 -1.66 -3.52
CA PHE A 3 -10.17 -0.56 -2.79
C PHE A 3 -11.20 0.24 -3.61
N ASP A 4 -10.80 0.83 -4.74
CA ASP A 4 -11.71 1.64 -5.56
C ASP A 4 -12.92 0.87 -6.13
N ARG A 5 -12.85 -0.47 -6.15
CA ARG A 5 -13.92 -1.33 -6.68
C ARG A 5 -14.87 -1.81 -5.57
N ASP A 6 -14.31 -2.15 -4.42
CA ASP A 6 -15.05 -2.81 -3.33
C ASP A 6 -15.55 -1.79 -2.28
N SER A 7 -15.06 -0.55 -2.30
CA SER A 7 -15.56 0.56 -1.47
C SER A 7 -16.88 1.10 -2.01
N LEU A 8 -17.84 1.38 -1.12
CA LEU A 8 -19.16 1.88 -1.53
C LEU A 8 -19.13 3.41 -1.69
N PRO A 9 -19.75 3.97 -2.74
CA PRO A 9 -19.88 5.42 -2.87
C PRO A 9 -20.77 5.95 -1.74
N GLY A 10 -20.27 6.92 -0.96
CA GLY A 10 -20.98 7.52 0.18
C GLY A 10 -20.67 6.91 1.55
N GLY A 11 -19.84 5.87 1.62
CA GLY A 11 -19.30 5.35 2.89
C GLY A 11 -18.29 6.30 3.52
N ILE A 12 -18.17 6.26 4.86
CA ILE A 12 -17.04 6.92 5.55
C ILE A 12 -15.78 6.12 5.20
N VAL A 13 -15.03 6.66 4.25
CA VAL A 13 -13.84 6.09 3.62
C VAL A 13 -12.90 5.42 4.63
N THR A 14 -12.72 6.00 5.82
CA THR A 14 -11.79 5.51 6.83
C THR A 14 -12.22 4.20 7.49
N ASP A 15 -13.51 4.01 7.77
CA ASP A 15 -14.02 2.82 8.48
C ASP A 15 -14.09 1.61 7.55
N GLU A 16 -14.51 1.82 6.30
CA GLU A 16 -14.52 0.75 5.30
C GLU A 16 -13.10 0.27 4.99
N THR A 17 -12.15 1.20 4.82
CA THR A 17 -10.72 0.88 4.65
C THR A 17 -10.22 0.01 5.79
N LEU A 18 -10.49 0.41 7.03
CA LEU A 18 -10.03 -0.32 8.20
C LEU A 18 -10.65 -1.72 8.26
N GLY A 19 -11.94 -1.85 7.93
CA GLY A 19 -12.61 -3.14 7.82
C GLY A 19 -12.00 -4.05 6.76
N PHE A 20 -11.67 -3.52 5.58
CA PHE A 20 -11.00 -4.29 4.53
C PHE A 20 -9.59 -4.73 4.93
N ILE A 21 -8.83 -3.87 5.61
CA ILE A 21 -7.50 -4.19 6.14
C ILE A 21 -7.62 -5.33 7.16
N GLN A 22 -8.54 -5.23 8.12
CA GLN A 22 -8.71 -6.25 9.16
C GLN A 22 -9.11 -7.63 8.60
N LYS A 23 -9.90 -7.66 7.53
CA LYS A 23 -10.32 -8.90 6.85
C LYS A 23 -9.25 -9.47 5.89
N SER A 24 -8.15 -8.74 5.65
CA SER A 24 -7.13 -9.11 4.68
C SER A 24 -5.91 -9.76 5.33
N ARG A 25 -5.39 -10.82 4.70
CA ARG A 25 -4.13 -11.47 5.14
C ARG A 25 -2.88 -10.72 4.68
N ARG A 26 -2.99 -9.98 3.58
CA ARG A 26 -1.90 -9.20 2.97
C ARG A 26 -2.45 -7.88 2.47
N LEU A 27 -1.70 -6.81 2.68
CA LEU A 27 -1.97 -5.50 2.10
C LEU A 27 -0.90 -5.20 1.06
N LEU A 28 -1.30 -5.03 -0.20
CA LEU A 28 -0.39 -4.69 -1.29
C LEU A 28 -0.53 -3.20 -1.59
N VAL A 29 0.57 -2.47 -1.48
CA VAL A 29 0.60 -1.02 -1.69
C VAL A 29 1.47 -0.70 -2.89
N VAL A 30 0.89 -0.12 -3.93
CA VAL A 30 1.60 0.27 -5.15
C VAL A 30 2.05 1.72 -5.04
N LEU A 31 3.35 1.91 -4.81
CA LEU A 31 3.98 3.22 -4.73
C LEU A 31 4.23 3.77 -6.14
N SER A 32 3.44 4.78 -6.50
CA SER A 32 3.65 5.63 -7.68
C SER A 32 4.14 7.02 -7.24
N PRO A 33 4.69 7.84 -8.15
CA PRO A 33 5.07 9.21 -7.80
C PRO A 33 3.90 10.04 -7.23
N ASN A 34 2.69 9.82 -7.72
CA ASN A 34 1.48 10.51 -7.25
C ASN A 34 1.03 10.02 -5.86
N TYR A 35 1.38 8.79 -5.49
CA TYR A 35 1.07 8.21 -4.18
C TYR A 35 1.76 8.97 -3.04
N VAL A 36 2.92 9.59 -3.31
CA VAL A 36 3.74 10.21 -2.25
C VAL A 36 3.56 11.72 -2.15
N LEU A 37 2.51 12.24 -2.76
CA LEU A 37 2.02 13.57 -2.46
C LEU A 37 1.45 13.56 -1.04
N GLN A 38 1.88 14.54 -0.24
CA GLN A 38 1.48 14.68 1.16
C GLN A 38 -0.03 14.96 1.25
N GLY A 39 -0.72 14.33 2.19
CA GLY A 39 -2.17 14.51 2.39
C GLY A 39 -3.07 13.69 1.48
N THR A 40 -2.51 12.78 0.68
CA THR A 40 -3.30 11.83 -0.11
C THR A 40 -3.95 10.78 0.78
N GLN A 41 -5.15 10.36 0.40
CA GLN A 41 -5.89 9.29 1.07
C GLN A 41 -5.06 8.00 1.17
N ALA A 42 -4.34 7.67 0.10
CA ALA A 42 -3.47 6.50 0.02
C ALA A 42 -2.41 6.47 1.14
N LEU A 43 -1.87 7.62 1.53
CA LEU A 43 -0.87 7.73 2.61
C LEU A 43 -1.50 7.48 4.00
N LEU A 44 -2.75 7.91 4.20
CA LEU A 44 -3.50 7.62 5.42
C LEU A 44 -3.81 6.12 5.54
N GLU A 45 -4.17 5.48 4.43
CA GLU A 45 -4.41 4.04 4.35
C GLU A 45 -3.15 3.23 4.67
N LEU A 46 -1.99 3.64 4.13
CA LEU A 46 -0.69 3.04 4.49
C LEU A 46 -0.41 3.16 5.98
N LYS A 47 -0.69 4.32 6.58
CA LYS A 47 -0.51 4.54 8.02
C LYS A 47 -1.41 3.61 8.84
N ALA A 48 -2.70 3.53 8.50
CA ALA A 48 -3.64 2.62 9.16
C ALA A 48 -3.22 1.15 9.01
N GLY A 49 -2.73 0.74 7.83
CA GLY A 49 -2.21 -0.61 7.58
C GLY A 49 -0.96 -0.94 8.40
N LEU A 50 -0.03 0.00 8.53
CA LEU A 50 1.17 -0.14 9.36
C LEU A 50 0.82 -0.23 10.84
N GLU A 51 -0.10 0.60 11.33
CA GLU A 51 -0.57 0.57 12.71
C GLU A 51 -1.29 -0.75 13.02
N ASN A 52 -2.10 -1.27 12.09
CA ASN A 52 -2.73 -2.58 12.24
C ASN A 52 -1.71 -3.72 12.27
N MET A 53 -0.70 -3.69 11.38
CA MET A 53 0.40 -4.66 11.42
C MET A 53 1.12 -4.61 12.77
N ALA A 54 1.49 -3.42 13.23
CA ALA A 54 2.27 -3.24 14.45
C ALA A 54 1.49 -3.64 15.72
N SER A 55 0.18 -3.40 15.74
CA SER A 55 -0.66 -3.68 16.91
C SER A 55 -1.15 -5.13 16.98
N ARG A 56 -1.49 -5.75 15.84
CA ARG A 56 -2.14 -7.08 15.82
C ARG A 56 -1.29 -8.17 15.18
N GLY A 57 -0.27 -7.84 14.39
CA GLY A 57 0.58 -8.83 13.70
C GLY A 57 -0.11 -9.66 12.61
N ASN A 58 -1.41 -9.48 12.38
CA ASN A 58 -2.23 -10.34 11.53
C ASN A 58 -2.13 -10.05 10.02
N ILE A 59 -1.52 -8.95 9.62
CA ILE A 59 -1.43 -8.55 8.22
C ILE A 59 0.02 -8.28 7.79
N ASN A 60 0.41 -8.84 6.65
CA ASN A 60 1.70 -8.56 6.04
C ASN A 60 1.54 -7.50 4.93
N VAL A 61 2.25 -6.38 5.06
CA VAL A 61 2.20 -5.26 4.10
C VAL A 61 3.36 -5.41 3.12
N ILE A 62 3.05 -5.44 1.82
CA ILE A 62 4.00 -5.57 0.73
C ILE A 62 4.00 -4.26 -0.05
N LEU A 63 5.16 -3.61 -0.12
CA LEU A 63 5.34 -2.39 -0.90
C LEU A 63 5.80 -2.76 -2.31
N VAL A 64 5.06 -2.33 -3.34
CA VAL A 64 5.47 -2.46 -4.73
C VAL A 64 5.86 -1.09 -5.26
N GLN A 65 7.13 -0.90 -5.57
CA GLN A 65 7.62 0.33 -6.16
C GLN A 65 7.46 0.28 -7.68
N TYR A 66 6.39 0.89 -8.21
CA TYR A 66 6.04 0.85 -9.63
C TYR A 66 6.96 1.69 -10.51
N LYS A 67 7.34 2.88 -10.03
CA LYS A 67 8.32 3.77 -10.68
C LYS A 67 9.30 4.29 -9.63
N ALA A 68 10.43 4.84 -10.08
CA ALA A 68 11.32 5.57 -9.19
C ALA A 68 10.55 6.74 -8.58
N VAL A 69 10.27 6.64 -7.29
CA VAL A 69 9.76 7.75 -6.50
C VAL A 69 11.00 8.50 -6.03
N LYS A 70 11.11 9.79 -6.37
CA LYS A 70 12.18 10.66 -5.83
C LYS A 70 12.18 10.55 -4.30
N GLU A 71 13.34 10.71 -3.67
CA GLU A 71 13.46 10.58 -2.23
C GLU A 71 12.41 11.45 -1.51
N THR A 72 11.43 10.77 -0.94
CA THR A 72 10.27 11.44 -0.34
C THR A 72 10.57 11.82 1.09
N LYS A 73 10.23 13.06 1.43
CA LYS A 73 10.35 13.60 2.80
C LYS A 73 9.34 12.97 3.79
N VAL A 74 8.45 12.11 3.30
CA VAL A 74 7.43 11.39 4.08
C VAL A 74 8.11 10.38 5.02
N LYS A 75 8.04 10.65 6.33
CA LYS A 75 8.70 9.85 7.38
C LYS A 75 8.10 8.45 7.47
N GLU A 76 6.79 8.34 7.28
CA GLU A 76 6.02 7.11 7.31
C GLU A 76 6.52 6.14 6.24
N LEU A 77 6.76 6.63 5.02
CA LEU A 77 7.23 5.79 3.93
C LEU A 77 8.68 5.33 4.13
N LYS A 78 9.53 6.16 4.76
CA LYS A 78 10.88 5.75 5.17
C LYS A 78 10.81 4.61 6.18
N ARG A 79 9.99 4.75 7.22
CA ARG A 79 9.77 3.72 8.24
C ARG A 79 9.14 2.44 7.66
N ALA A 80 8.21 2.59 6.72
CA ALA A 80 7.59 1.47 6.03
C ALA A 80 8.63 0.67 5.23
N LYS A 81 9.49 1.36 4.45
CA LYS A 81 10.53 0.70 3.65
C LYS A 81 11.56 -0.06 4.47
N THR A 82 11.81 0.32 5.72
CA THR A 82 12.78 -0.37 6.60
C THR A 82 12.23 -1.65 7.21
N VAL A 83 10.91 -1.74 7.40
CA VAL A 83 10.28 -2.87 8.11
C VAL A 83 9.56 -3.81 7.13
N LEU A 84 9.17 -3.32 5.96
CA LEU A 84 8.34 -4.05 5.00
C LEU A 84 9.14 -4.66 3.85
N THR A 85 8.56 -5.70 3.25
CA THR A 85 9.05 -6.25 1.99
C THR A 85 8.80 -5.24 0.86
N VAL A 86 9.87 -4.81 0.19
CA VAL A 86 9.81 -3.87 -0.94
C VAL A 86 10.16 -4.60 -2.24
N ILE A 87 9.18 -4.72 -3.13
CA ILE A 87 9.33 -5.25 -4.48
C ILE A 87 9.53 -4.09 -5.45
N LYS A 88 10.66 -4.06 -6.16
CA LYS A 88 10.92 -3.05 -7.20
C LYS A 88 10.39 -3.56 -8.55
N TRP A 89 9.42 -2.85 -9.12
CA TRP A 89 8.93 -3.11 -10.47
C TRP A 89 9.99 -2.69 -11.49
N LYS A 90 10.41 -3.62 -12.35
CA LYS A 90 11.45 -3.40 -13.37
C LYS A 90 10.89 -3.11 -14.76
N GLY A 91 9.64 -2.63 -14.83
CA GLY A 91 8.96 -2.35 -16.10
C GLY A 91 8.65 -3.64 -16.86
N GLU A 92 8.99 -3.65 -18.15
CA GLU A 92 8.83 -4.80 -19.06
C GLU A 92 9.46 -6.09 -18.52
N LYS A 93 10.57 -5.99 -17.80
CA LYS A 93 11.26 -7.13 -17.19
C LYS A 93 10.49 -7.78 -16.04
N SER A 94 9.41 -7.14 -15.56
CA SER A 94 8.51 -7.67 -14.53
C SER A 94 7.21 -8.22 -15.12
N LYS A 95 7.06 -8.26 -16.45
CA LYS A 95 5.91 -8.90 -17.10
C LYS A 95 5.86 -10.38 -16.77
N TYR A 96 4.63 -10.91 -16.70
CA TYR A 96 4.40 -12.35 -16.56
C TYR A 96 5.09 -13.07 -17.74
N PRO A 97 5.89 -14.12 -17.48
CA PRO A 97 6.56 -14.84 -18.54
C PRO A 97 5.51 -15.46 -19.47
N GLN A 98 5.55 -15.08 -20.75
CA GLN A 98 4.70 -15.68 -21.77
C GLN A 98 5.23 -17.09 -22.08
N GLY A 99 4.66 -18.10 -21.43
CA GLY A 99 5.07 -19.49 -21.65
C GLY A 99 4.75 -20.45 -20.51
N ARG A 100 3.66 -20.24 -19.78
CA ARG A 100 3.17 -21.19 -18.79
C ARG A 100 1.71 -21.52 -19.08
#